data_AF-A0A0D2C3R3-F1
#
_entry.id   AF-A0A0D2C3R3-F1
#
_cell.length_a   1.000
_cell.length_b   1.000
_cell.length_c   1.000
_cell.angle_alpha   90.00
_cell.angle_beta   90.00
_cell.angle_gamma   90.00
#
_symmetry.space_group_name_H-M   'P 1'
#
loop_
_entity.id
_entity.type
_entity.pdbx_description
1 polymer ?
#
loop_
_entity_poly.entity_id
_entity_poly.type
_entity_poly.pdbx_seq_one_letter_code
_entity_poly.pdbx_strand_id
1 'polypeptide(L)'
;MTTRRTRIVCISDTHNQTPKLPAGDILVHAGDLSNQGTYSELQKTVDWIRKSQFQIKLVVCGNHDVTCDVPFYQKYGGYFHNKRPEDPQRCLDLLRADPSIVFLNHEAKQVRINHGDGLVSLIKVFGSPYSPAHGFWAFGYSPETAPPLWDQIPLDSDIVVTHTPAKFHRDECGKRGTAGCEILRQALWRVRPRLFVCGHIHEAYGVEAVTWDLSSPNLRYKEQSVRRWEDPDPDSKKQFLIDLSSRAKSLALRNDGAIGNLIPPKQPSRIRGVEVDGTVDDASTDQQDKSRSFPNVPPPPTPPFPDFKKAERPIPSTPDFPSIKHLGTRGQGGAASSPRSDQEALSGREGRAETCVVNAAYMGSNWPHKGGKKFHKPVVVDLDLPVVNEK
;
A
#
# COMPACT_ATOMS: atom_id res chain seq x y z
N MET A 1 4.84 -4.91 25.69
CA MET A 1 6.23 -5.32 25.33
C MET A 1 7.15 -4.11 25.43
N THR A 2 8.49 -4.25 25.48
CA THR A 2 9.38 -3.07 25.39
C THR A 2 9.29 -2.47 23.98
N THR A 3 9.15 -1.16 23.90
CA THR A 3 9.03 -0.41 22.64
C THR A 3 10.00 0.78 22.61
N ARG A 4 10.24 1.31 21.41
CA ARG A 4 11.06 2.50 21.18
C ARG A 4 10.39 3.39 20.13
N ARG A 5 10.26 4.68 20.47
CA ARG A 5 9.76 5.70 19.54
C ARG A 5 10.69 5.81 18.34
N THR A 6 10.15 5.51 17.18
CA THR A 6 10.78 5.56 15.86
C THR A 6 10.06 6.60 15.01
N ARG A 7 10.83 7.45 14.32
CA ARG A 7 10.32 8.50 13.43
C ARG A 7 10.26 8.02 11.99
N ILE A 8 9.06 8.00 11.44
CA ILE A 8 8.78 7.51 10.09
C ILE A 8 8.34 8.69 9.21
N VAL A 9 9.08 8.95 8.15
CA VAL A 9 8.74 9.98 7.14
C VAL A 9 8.05 9.30 5.97
N CYS A 10 6.84 9.73 5.65
CA CYS A 10 6.00 9.14 4.61
C CYS A 10 5.84 10.12 3.44
N ILE A 11 6.00 9.62 2.22
CA ILE A 11 5.73 10.34 0.98
C ILE A 11 5.21 9.37 -0.10
N SER A 12 4.58 9.90 -1.14
CA SER A 12 4.08 9.19 -2.31
C SER A 12 3.90 10.19 -3.46
N ASP A 13 3.59 9.74 -4.67
CA ASP A 13 3.10 10.60 -5.78
C ASP A 13 4.05 11.77 -6.05
N THR A 14 5.36 11.48 -6.04
CA THR A 14 6.39 12.51 -6.19
C THR A 14 6.53 12.94 -7.65
N HIS A 15 6.21 12.08 -8.62
CA HIS A 15 6.16 12.42 -10.04
C HIS A 15 7.36 13.26 -10.51
N ASN A 16 8.57 12.69 -10.40
CA ASN A 16 9.87 13.31 -10.67
C ASN A 16 10.27 14.47 -9.71
N GLN A 17 9.47 14.82 -8.70
CA GLN A 17 9.86 15.82 -7.70
C GLN A 17 10.77 15.20 -6.64
N THR A 18 11.69 16.02 -6.12
CA THR A 18 12.71 15.57 -5.17
C THR A 18 12.76 16.56 -3.98
N PRO A 19 11.70 16.61 -3.15
CA PRO A 19 11.60 17.60 -2.07
C PRO A 19 12.66 17.43 -0.98
N LYS A 20 12.87 18.47 -0.17
CA LYS A 20 13.68 18.34 1.05
C LYS A 20 12.90 17.51 2.08
N LEU A 21 13.43 16.35 2.42
CA LEU A 21 12.88 15.49 3.47
C LEU A 21 13.29 16.00 4.87
N PRO A 22 12.40 15.91 5.88
CA PRO A 22 12.77 16.06 7.28
C PRO A 22 13.60 14.85 7.76
N ALA A 23 14.27 14.98 8.90
CA ALA A 23 15.04 13.87 9.49
C ALA A 23 14.12 12.84 10.19
N GLY A 24 14.47 11.56 10.06
CA GLY A 24 13.81 10.43 10.70
C GLY A 24 14.62 9.14 10.55
N ASP A 25 14.10 8.04 11.08
CA ASP A 25 14.80 6.75 11.11
C ASP A 25 14.46 5.90 9.86
N ILE A 26 13.18 5.96 9.44
CA ILE A 26 12.64 5.29 8.25
C ILE A 26 12.07 6.32 7.27
N LEU A 27 12.34 6.14 5.97
CA LEU A 27 11.60 6.77 4.87
C LEU A 27 10.65 5.75 4.24
N VAL A 28 9.44 6.17 3.87
CA VAL A 28 8.47 5.38 3.09
C VAL A 28 8.09 6.15 1.84
N HIS A 29 8.21 5.52 0.66
CA HIS A 29 7.71 6.02 -0.62
C HIS A 29 6.64 5.06 -1.18
N ALA A 30 5.37 5.47 -1.18
CA ALA A 30 4.22 4.60 -1.49
C ALA A 30 3.77 4.66 -2.98
N GLY A 31 4.73 4.70 -3.90
CA GLY A 31 4.46 4.70 -5.35
C GLY A 31 4.50 6.07 -6.04
N ASP A 32 4.42 6.01 -7.38
CA ASP A 32 4.53 7.13 -8.31
C ASP A 32 5.81 7.96 -8.12
N LEU A 33 6.93 7.25 -8.26
CA LEU A 33 8.29 7.79 -8.29
C LEU A 33 8.52 8.69 -9.52
N SER A 34 7.81 8.39 -10.61
CA SER A 34 7.97 8.99 -11.94
C SER A 34 6.67 9.57 -12.53
N ASN A 35 6.71 10.17 -13.73
CA ASN A 35 5.48 10.48 -14.49
C ASN A 35 5.17 9.43 -15.57
N GLN A 36 6.18 8.79 -16.17
CA GLN A 36 6.02 7.82 -17.26
C GLN A 36 6.91 6.57 -17.11
N GLY A 37 7.62 6.38 -15.98
CA GLY A 37 8.48 5.23 -15.77
C GLY A 37 9.71 5.15 -16.68
N THR A 38 10.20 6.27 -17.23
CA THR A 38 11.49 6.23 -17.97
C THR A 38 12.65 5.92 -17.01
N TYR A 39 13.71 5.28 -17.51
CA TYR A 39 14.91 4.99 -16.72
C TYR A 39 15.49 6.28 -16.13
N SER A 40 15.48 7.38 -16.89
CA SER A 40 15.97 8.69 -16.45
C SER A 40 15.14 9.33 -15.33
N GLU A 41 13.84 9.09 -15.29
CA GLU A 41 12.98 9.56 -14.18
C GLU A 41 13.22 8.74 -12.92
N LEU A 42 13.22 7.41 -13.06
CA LEU A 42 13.45 6.49 -11.95
C LEU A 42 14.84 6.69 -11.33
N GLN A 43 15.90 6.82 -12.15
CA GLN A 43 17.26 7.15 -11.70
C GLN A 43 17.27 8.44 -10.87
N LYS A 44 16.58 9.50 -11.32
CA LYS A 44 16.54 10.79 -10.61
C LYS A 44 15.91 10.65 -9.22
N THR A 45 14.74 9.99 -9.13
CA THR A 45 14.03 9.83 -7.86
C THR A 45 14.77 8.85 -6.93
N VAL A 46 15.30 7.75 -7.45
CA VAL A 46 16.12 6.79 -6.69
C VAL A 46 17.41 7.42 -6.17
N ASP A 47 18.10 8.25 -6.95
CA ASP A 47 19.32 8.94 -6.50
C ASP A 47 19.05 9.96 -5.39
N TRP A 48 17.86 10.57 -5.38
CA TRP A 48 17.41 11.44 -4.29
C TRP A 48 17.07 10.63 -3.02
N ILE A 49 16.34 9.52 -3.16
CA ILE A 49 16.07 8.58 -2.05
C ILE A 49 17.38 8.02 -1.47
N ARG A 50 18.34 7.61 -2.32
CA ARG A 50 19.65 7.09 -1.90
C ARG A 50 20.39 8.07 -0.99
N LYS A 51 20.50 9.34 -1.41
CA LYS A 51 21.22 10.41 -0.70
C LYS A 51 20.55 10.81 0.63
N SER A 52 19.27 10.46 0.84
CA SER A 52 18.56 10.76 2.08
C SER A 52 19.13 10.01 3.29
N GLN A 53 19.19 10.69 4.44
CA GLN A 53 19.86 10.22 5.66
C GLN A 53 18.87 9.45 6.56
N PHE A 54 18.41 8.31 6.08
CA PHE A 54 17.56 7.35 6.79
C PHE A 54 18.26 5.99 6.85
N GLN A 55 18.03 5.22 7.92
CA GLN A 55 18.63 3.89 8.07
C GLN A 55 17.99 2.86 7.13
N ILE A 56 16.67 2.99 6.90
CA ILE A 56 15.88 2.15 5.99
C ILE A 56 14.98 3.04 5.13
N LYS A 57 14.92 2.76 3.82
CA LYS A 57 14.05 3.44 2.84
C LYS A 57 13.11 2.40 2.21
N LEU A 58 11.88 2.32 2.70
CA LEU A 58 10.84 1.43 2.18
C LEU A 58 10.29 2.03 0.88
N VAL A 59 10.35 1.30 -0.24
CA VAL A 59 9.91 1.81 -1.55
C VAL A 59 8.97 0.84 -2.25
N VAL A 60 7.83 1.36 -2.69
CA VAL A 60 6.82 0.70 -3.53
C VAL A 60 6.68 1.55 -4.80
N CYS A 61 6.36 0.92 -5.94
CA CYS A 61 6.04 1.61 -7.20
C CYS A 61 4.56 1.99 -7.28
N GLY A 62 4.20 2.94 -8.15
CA GLY A 62 2.81 3.28 -8.44
C GLY A 62 2.46 3.06 -9.91
N ASN A 63 1.24 3.42 -10.30
CA ASN A 63 0.73 3.12 -11.64
C ASN A 63 1.42 3.93 -12.76
N HIS A 64 2.13 5.02 -12.44
CA HIS A 64 2.95 5.78 -13.39
C HIS A 64 4.36 5.18 -13.61
N ASP A 65 4.82 4.29 -12.73
CA ASP A 65 6.15 3.67 -12.80
C ASP A 65 6.16 2.47 -13.77
N VAL A 66 5.68 2.67 -15.00
CA VAL A 66 5.20 1.60 -15.88
C VAL A 66 6.24 0.58 -16.32
N THR A 67 7.54 0.87 -16.24
CA THR A 67 8.61 -0.09 -16.53
C THR A 67 8.89 -1.06 -15.39
N CYS A 68 8.38 -0.81 -14.18
CA CYS A 68 8.52 -1.73 -13.04
C CYS A 68 7.48 -2.87 -13.08
N ASP A 69 6.38 -2.70 -13.81
CA ASP A 69 5.44 -3.78 -14.16
C ASP A 69 5.89 -4.42 -15.47
N VAL A 70 6.77 -5.42 -15.37
CA VAL A 70 7.40 -6.04 -16.55
C VAL A 70 6.37 -6.65 -17.51
N PRO A 71 5.35 -7.42 -17.07
CA PRO A 71 4.31 -7.93 -17.97
C PRO A 71 3.49 -6.83 -18.66
N PHE A 72 3.09 -5.78 -17.94
CA PHE A 72 2.42 -4.63 -18.54
C PHE A 72 3.33 -3.94 -19.56
N TYR A 73 4.60 -3.68 -19.22
CA TYR A 73 5.53 -2.98 -20.12
C TYR A 73 5.87 -3.78 -21.37
N GLN A 74 6.02 -5.11 -21.27
CA GLN A 74 6.24 -5.98 -22.43
C GLN A 74 5.06 -5.93 -23.40
N LYS A 75 3.81 -5.88 -22.90
CA LYS A 75 2.61 -5.85 -23.74
C LYS A 75 2.22 -4.45 -24.22
N TYR A 76 2.53 -3.41 -23.45
CA TYR A 76 1.96 -2.06 -23.61
C TYR A 76 2.98 -0.92 -23.62
N GLY A 77 4.26 -1.17 -23.31
CA GLY A 77 5.32 -0.16 -23.22
C GLY A 77 5.54 0.64 -24.50
N GLY A 78 5.21 0.06 -25.66
CA GLY A 78 5.20 0.77 -26.95
C GLY A 78 4.22 1.96 -27.01
N TYR A 79 3.15 1.97 -26.22
CA TYR A 79 2.23 3.12 -26.13
C TYR A 79 2.77 4.29 -25.30
N PHE A 80 3.73 4.02 -24.39
CA PHE A 80 4.38 5.03 -23.56
C PHE A 80 5.68 5.51 -24.21
N HIS A 81 6.53 4.58 -24.66
CA HIS A 81 7.93 4.85 -25.03
C HIS A 81 8.28 4.42 -26.47
N ASN A 82 7.32 4.39 -27.40
CA ASN A 82 7.46 3.94 -28.80
C ASN A 82 8.85 4.18 -29.45
N LYS A 83 9.32 5.44 -29.45
CA LYS A 83 10.55 5.87 -30.12
C LYS A 83 11.85 5.51 -29.38
N ARG A 84 11.76 5.10 -28.12
CA ARG A 84 12.88 4.76 -27.24
C ARG A 84 12.39 3.80 -26.15
N PRO A 85 12.16 2.51 -26.47
CA PRO A 85 11.82 1.52 -25.47
C PRO A 85 12.88 1.50 -24.35
N GLU A 86 12.40 1.39 -23.12
CA GLU A 86 13.25 1.26 -21.94
C GLU A 86 13.49 -0.22 -21.62
N ASP A 87 14.47 -0.49 -20.76
CA ASP A 87 14.78 -1.82 -20.24
C ASP A 87 14.18 -1.99 -18.84
N PRO A 88 13.10 -2.80 -18.66
CA PRO A 88 12.45 -3.02 -17.38
C PRO A 88 13.39 -3.58 -16.30
N GLN A 89 14.32 -4.45 -16.68
CA GLN A 89 15.24 -5.04 -15.72
C GLN A 89 16.18 -3.98 -15.17
N ARG A 90 16.75 -3.13 -16.05
CA ARG A 90 17.58 -1.99 -15.61
C ARG A 90 16.81 -0.98 -14.77
N CYS A 91 15.52 -0.75 -15.03
CA CYS A 91 14.67 0.09 -14.17
C CYS A 91 14.48 -0.53 -12.77
N LEU A 92 14.25 -1.85 -12.69
CA LEU A 92 14.13 -2.55 -11.41
C LEU A 92 15.46 -2.67 -10.66
N ASP A 93 16.58 -2.78 -11.36
CA ASP A 93 17.91 -2.88 -10.76
C ASP A 93 18.30 -1.58 -10.03
N LEU A 94 17.87 -0.41 -10.51
CA LEU A 94 18.03 0.86 -9.78
C LEU A 94 17.45 0.80 -8.36
N LEU A 95 16.26 0.21 -8.22
CA LEU A 95 15.52 0.06 -6.96
C LEU A 95 16.14 -1.01 -6.05
N ARG A 96 16.98 -1.90 -6.59
CA ARG A 96 17.62 -3.02 -5.88
C ARG A 96 19.11 -2.79 -5.58
N ALA A 97 19.76 -1.85 -6.27
CA ALA A 97 21.20 -1.62 -6.22
C ALA A 97 21.73 -1.02 -4.90
N ASP A 98 20.84 -0.59 -3.99
CA ASP A 98 21.22 0.05 -2.73
C ASP A 98 20.64 -0.71 -1.53
N PRO A 99 21.47 -1.26 -0.62
CA PRO A 99 20.96 -2.08 0.49
C PRO A 99 20.21 -1.27 1.57
N SER A 100 20.26 0.06 1.54
CA SER A 100 19.40 0.91 2.38
C SER A 100 17.99 1.10 1.78
N ILE A 101 17.78 0.75 0.51
CA ILE A 101 16.49 0.78 -0.17
C ILE A 101 15.87 -0.62 -0.13
N VAL A 102 14.80 -0.76 0.65
CA VAL A 102 13.98 -1.98 0.68
C VAL A 102 12.84 -1.79 -0.31
N PHE A 103 13.12 -2.10 -1.58
CA PHE A 103 12.10 -2.19 -2.61
C PHE A 103 11.16 -3.37 -2.33
N LEU A 104 9.85 -3.16 -2.52
CA LEU A 104 8.78 -4.12 -2.26
C LEU A 104 7.81 -4.18 -3.45
N ASN A 105 7.76 -5.32 -4.14
CA ASN A 105 6.90 -5.54 -5.31
C ASN A 105 5.85 -6.65 -5.07
N HIS A 106 4.83 -6.34 -4.27
CA HIS A 106 3.82 -7.29 -3.78
C HIS A 106 4.43 -8.44 -2.97
N GLU A 107 5.14 -8.07 -1.90
CA GLU A 107 5.90 -9.01 -1.06
C GLU A 107 6.01 -8.51 0.39
N ALA A 108 6.42 -9.39 1.28
CA ALA A 108 6.77 -9.05 2.66
C ALA A 108 8.26 -9.25 2.94
N LYS A 109 8.88 -8.30 3.63
CA LYS A 109 10.26 -8.38 4.11
C LYS A 109 10.32 -8.04 5.60
N GLN A 110 11.20 -8.72 6.34
CA GLN A 110 11.58 -8.27 7.67
C GLN A 110 12.69 -7.22 7.53
N VAL A 111 12.54 -6.08 8.20
CA VAL A 111 13.56 -5.02 8.23
C VAL A 111 14.01 -4.75 9.66
N ARG A 112 15.23 -4.25 9.79
CA ARG A 112 15.93 -4.05 11.06
C ARG A 112 16.26 -2.59 11.27
N ILE A 113 15.99 -2.09 12.47
CA ILE A 113 16.35 -0.75 12.93
C ILE A 113 17.25 -0.90 14.17
N ASN A 114 18.38 -0.19 14.19
CA ASN A 114 19.34 -0.23 15.29
C ASN A 114 19.29 1.09 16.06
N HIS A 115 18.96 1.06 17.36
CA HIS A 115 18.69 2.24 18.17
C HIS A 115 19.91 2.83 18.90
N GLY A 116 21.10 2.28 18.64
CA GLY A 116 22.40 2.77 19.13
C GLY A 116 22.78 2.32 20.55
N ASP A 117 21.83 1.83 21.33
CA ASP A 117 21.98 1.37 22.72
C ASP A 117 21.89 -0.15 22.88
N GLY A 118 22.18 -0.90 21.81
CA GLY A 118 22.06 -2.36 21.75
C GLY A 118 20.63 -2.89 21.54
N LEU A 119 19.63 -2.00 21.55
CA LEU A 119 18.26 -2.35 21.18
C LEU A 119 18.06 -2.33 19.67
N VAL A 120 17.31 -3.30 19.17
CA VAL A 120 16.93 -3.39 17.75
C VAL A 120 15.42 -3.60 17.60
N SER A 121 14.82 -2.93 16.62
CA SER A 121 13.46 -3.26 16.17
C SER A 121 13.57 -4.17 14.95
N LEU A 122 12.97 -5.36 15.05
CA LEU A 122 12.75 -6.26 13.92
C LEU A 122 11.25 -6.20 13.58
N ILE A 123 10.91 -5.57 12.46
CA ILE A 123 9.52 -5.35 12.05
C ILE A 123 9.24 -6.02 10.71
N LYS A 124 8.02 -6.51 10.51
CA LYS A 124 7.60 -7.03 9.20
C LYS A 124 6.88 -5.94 8.39
N VAL A 125 7.36 -5.70 7.18
CA VAL A 125 6.78 -4.76 6.21
C VAL A 125 6.21 -5.55 5.04
N PHE A 126 4.96 -5.27 4.66
CA PHE A 126 4.40 -5.70 3.38
C PHE A 126 4.30 -4.50 2.44
N GLY A 127 4.65 -4.66 1.16
CA GLY A 127 4.58 -3.59 0.16
C GLY A 127 4.02 -4.05 -1.19
N SER A 128 3.07 -3.31 -1.76
CA SER A 128 2.37 -3.69 -2.99
C SER A 128 2.01 -2.48 -3.88
N PRO A 129 2.44 -2.44 -5.16
CA PRO A 129 2.17 -1.31 -6.05
C PRO A 129 0.74 -1.28 -6.62
N TYR A 130 -0.03 -2.34 -6.39
CA TYR A 130 -1.30 -2.60 -7.06
C TYR A 130 -2.41 -1.61 -6.71
N SER A 131 -3.15 -1.14 -7.72
CA SER A 131 -4.34 -0.28 -7.58
C SER A 131 -5.55 -0.74 -8.41
N PRO A 132 -6.80 -0.44 -7.98
CA PRO A 132 -8.00 -0.70 -8.79
C PRO A 132 -7.88 0.00 -10.14
N ALA A 133 -8.00 -0.76 -11.23
CA ALA A 133 -7.56 -0.32 -12.56
C ALA A 133 -8.46 0.77 -13.18
N HIS A 134 -8.12 2.04 -12.97
CA HIS A 134 -8.78 3.19 -13.56
C HIS A 134 -8.05 3.69 -14.82
N GLY A 135 -8.36 3.08 -15.96
CA GLY A 135 -7.79 3.42 -17.26
C GLY A 135 -6.69 2.47 -17.69
N PHE A 136 -5.60 3.02 -18.22
CA PHE A 136 -4.51 2.27 -18.86
C PHE A 136 -3.16 2.67 -18.26
N TRP A 137 -2.83 2.01 -17.15
CA TRP A 137 -1.62 2.22 -16.35
C TRP A 137 -1.16 0.89 -15.76
N ALA A 138 0.09 0.85 -15.30
CA ALA A 138 0.70 -0.31 -14.68
C ALA A 138 0.06 -0.67 -13.33
N PHE A 139 0.27 -1.91 -12.87
CA PHE A 139 -0.20 -2.45 -11.60
C PHE A 139 -1.72 -2.35 -11.37
N GLY A 140 -2.51 -2.19 -12.44
CA GLY A 140 -3.96 -2.16 -12.39
C GLY A 140 -4.55 -3.56 -12.22
N TYR A 141 -5.40 -3.77 -11.21
CA TYR A 141 -6.18 -5.02 -11.02
C TYR A 141 -7.70 -4.79 -11.11
N SER A 142 -8.48 -5.86 -11.27
CA SER A 142 -9.95 -5.81 -11.30
C SER A 142 -10.58 -6.19 -9.95
N PRO A 143 -11.80 -5.71 -9.59
CA PRO A 143 -12.38 -5.95 -8.27
C PRO A 143 -12.46 -7.44 -7.85
N GLU A 144 -12.63 -8.33 -8.82
CA GLU A 144 -12.75 -9.78 -8.66
C GLU A 144 -11.43 -10.43 -8.24
N THR A 145 -10.30 -9.81 -8.63
CA THR A 145 -8.94 -10.24 -8.29
C THR A 145 -8.43 -9.66 -6.96
N ALA A 146 -9.15 -8.71 -6.36
CA ALA A 146 -8.75 -8.07 -5.11
C ALA A 146 -8.68 -9.05 -3.90
N PRO A 147 -9.56 -10.06 -3.74
CA PRO A 147 -9.47 -11.02 -2.64
C PRO A 147 -8.17 -11.86 -2.62
N PRO A 148 -7.79 -12.61 -3.66
CA PRO A 148 -6.52 -13.36 -3.64
C PRO A 148 -5.28 -12.45 -3.58
N LEU A 149 -5.39 -11.19 -4.02
CA LEU A 149 -4.32 -10.20 -3.91
C LEU A 149 -4.10 -9.75 -2.46
N TRP A 150 -5.15 -9.32 -1.76
CA TRP A 150 -5.03 -8.78 -0.40
C TRP A 150 -5.15 -9.84 0.71
N ASP A 151 -5.50 -11.08 0.37
CA ASP A 151 -5.35 -12.24 1.27
C ASP A 151 -3.87 -12.61 1.53
N GLN A 152 -2.94 -12.15 0.68
CA GLN A 152 -1.50 -12.40 0.83
C GLN A 152 -0.80 -11.51 1.87
N ILE A 153 -1.45 -10.46 2.41
CA ILE A 153 -0.82 -9.60 3.43
C ILE A 153 -0.60 -10.41 4.72
N PRO A 154 0.64 -10.61 5.20
CA PRO A 154 0.89 -11.41 6.39
C PRO A 154 0.24 -10.82 7.63
N LEU A 155 -0.40 -11.69 8.41
CA LEU A 155 -1.16 -11.33 9.61
C LEU A 155 -0.32 -10.58 10.66
N ASP A 156 0.97 -10.88 10.74
CA ASP A 156 1.93 -10.28 11.68
C ASP A 156 2.59 -8.98 11.19
N SER A 157 2.33 -8.51 9.96
CA SER A 157 2.87 -7.25 9.43
C SER A 157 2.66 -6.05 10.37
N ASP A 158 3.74 -5.36 10.74
CA ASP A 158 3.72 -4.13 11.53
C ASP A 158 3.47 -2.89 10.66
N ILE A 159 3.95 -2.90 9.42
CA ILE A 159 3.76 -1.84 8.43
C ILE A 159 3.22 -2.43 7.13
N VAL A 160 2.23 -1.78 6.53
CA VAL A 160 1.71 -2.08 5.20
C VAL A 160 1.87 -0.83 4.33
N VAL A 161 2.43 -0.98 3.13
CA VAL A 161 2.61 0.11 2.16
C VAL A 161 1.93 -0.30 0.86
N THR A 162 0.92 0.44 0.40
CA THR A 162 0.29 0.16 -0.90
C THR A 162 0.04 1.44 -1.66
N HIS A 163 0.21 1.45 -2.98
CA HIS A 163 -0.04 2.68 -3.73
C HIS A 163 -1.51 3.12 -3.63
N THR A 164 -2.45 2.18 -3.80
CA THR A 164 -3.88 2.45 -3.57
C THR A 164 -4.21 2.65 -2.07
N PRO A 165 -5.12 3.56 -1.72
CA PRO A 165 -5.69 3.63 -0.37
C PRO A 165 -6.72 2.51 -0.12
N ALA A 166 -7.02 2.28 1.15
CA ALA A 166 -8.16 1.47 1.57
C ALA A 166 -9.46 2.28 1.48
N LYS A 167 -10.59 1.63 1.20
CA LYS A 167 -11.87 2.35 1.05
C LYS A 167 -12.27 3.08 2.33
N PHE A 168 -12.85 4.28 2.21
CA PHE A 168 -13.25 5.15 3.32
C PHE A 168 -12.10 5.68 4.21
N HIS A 169 -10.84 5.40 3.86
CA HIS A 169 -9.66 5.76 4.65
C HIS A 169 -8.62 6.49 3.78
N ARG A 170 -8.70 7.82 3.79
CA ARG A 170 -7.94 8.77 2.95
C ARG A 170 -8.02 8.44 1.45
N ASP A 171 -9.24 8.23 0.94
CA ASP A 171 -9.53 7.82 -0.44
C ASP A 171 -10.58 8.69 -1.17
N GLU A 172 -10.87 9.88 -0.64
CA GLU A 172 -11.89 10.81 -1.13
C GLU A 172 -11.51 11.49 -2.45
N CYS A 173 -11.96 10.93 -3.58
CA CYS A 173 -11.71 11.43 -4.94
C CYS A 173 -12.76 12.48 -5.40
N GLY A 174 -12.97 13.51 -4.57
CA GLY A 174 -13.84 14.65 -4.87
C GLY A 174 -15.24 14.26 -5.37
N LYS A 175 -15.59 14.63 -6.61
CA LYS A 175 -16.91 14.34 -7.22
C LYS A 175 -17.16 12.85 -7.51
N ARG A 176 -16.17 11.96 -7.35
CA ARG A 176 -16.32 10.52 -7.59
C ARG A 176 -16.66 9.73 -6.33
N GLY A 177 -16.66 10.36 -5.15
CA GLY A 177 -16.80 9.66 -3.87
C GLY A 177 -15.50 8.93 -3.49
N THR A 178 -15.61 7.68 -3.04
CA THR A 178 -14.51 6.87 -2.53
C THR A 178 -13.86 6.02 -3.64
N ALA A 179 -12.52 6.10 -3.75
CA ALA A 179 -11.73 5.41 -4.77
C ALA A 179 -10.87 4.25 -4.22
N GLY A 180 -10.83 4.06 -2.90
CA GLY A 180 -10.01 3.05 -2.24
C GLY A 180 -10.61 1.64 -2.32
N CYS A 181 -9.75 0.64 -2.10
CA CYS A 181 -10.16 -0.75 -2.20
C CYS A 181 -10.87 -1.23 -0.92
N GLU A 182 -12.10 -1.74 -1.06
CA GLU A 182 -12.87 -2.33 0.04
C GLU A 182 -12.19 -3.58 0.59
N ILE A 183 -11.65 -4.43 -0.28
CA ILE A 183 -11.00 -5.68 0.15
C ILE A 183 -9.68 -5.39 0.90
N LEU A 184 -8.96 -4.31 0.53
CA LEU A 184 -7.82 -3.84 1.30
C LEU A 184 -8.23 -3.32 2.69
N ARG A 185 -9.36 -2.61 2.80
CA ARG A 185 -9.94 -2.20 4.11
C ARG A 185 -10.22 -3.42 5.01
N GLN A 186 -10.79 -4.48 4.44
CA GLN A 186 -11.02 -5.74 5.15
C GLN A 186 -9.71 -6.42 5.58
N ALA A 187 -8.69 -6.41 4.72
CA ALA A 187 -7.35 -6.89 5.06
C ALA A 187 -6.67 -6.07 6.16
N LEU A 188 -6.84 -4.74 6.19
CA LEU A 188 -6.34 -3.90 7.28
C LEU A 188 -7.03 -4.19 8.62
N TRP A 189 -8.35 -4.42 8.65
CA TRP A 189 -9.05 -4.89 9.87
C TRP A 189 -8.56 -6.26 10.36
N ARG A 190 -8.18 -7.16 9.43
CA ARG A 190 -7.63 -8.50 9.73
C ARG A 190 -6.19 -8.46 10.25
N VAL A 191 -5.33 -7.64 9.64
CA VAL A 191 -3.88 -7.56 9.94
C VAL A 191 -3.60 -6.62 11.12
N ARG A 192 -4.32 -5.48 11.15
CA ARG A 192 -4.15 -4.34 12.07
C ARG A 192 -2.68 -3.92 12.20
N PRO A 193 -2.04 -3.47 11.10
CA PRO A 193 -0.68 -2.97 11.17
C PRO A 193 -0.63 -1.69 12.01
N ARG A 194 0.54 -1.38 12.57
CA ARG A 194 0.79 -0.13 13.30
C ARG A 194 0.69 1.08 12.36
N LEU A 195 1.20 0.91 11.14
CA LEU A 195 1.18 1.92 10.09
C LEU A 195 0.70 1.33 8.76
N PHE A 196 -0.20 2.05 8.11
CA PHE A 196 -0.59 1.87 6.72
C PHE A 196 -0.24 3.15 5.95
N VAL A 197 0.55 3.04 4.88
CA VAL A 197 0.95 4.19 4.04
C VAL A 197 0.49 3.98 2.61
N CYS A 198 -0.14 5.00 2.03
CA CYS A 198 -0.63 5.01 0.67
C CYS A 198 -0.47 6.37 -0.02
N GLY A 199 -0.97 6.47 -1.25
CA GLY A 199 -1.01 7.70 -2.05
C GLY A 199 -2.13 7.63 -3.07
N HIS A 200 -1.82 7.86 -4.35
CA HIS A 200 -2.70 7.71 -5.52
C HIS A 200 -3.87 8.71 -5.61
N ILE A 201 -4.49 9.09 -4.49
CA ILE A 201 -5.60 10.05 -4.41
C ILE A 201 -5.09 11.35 -3.79
N HIS A 202 -4.61 12.27 -4.65
CA HIS A 202 -3.92 13.52 -4.26
C HIS A 202 -4.80 14.47 -3.43
N GLU A 203 -6.11 14.44 -3.66
CA GLU A 203 -7.10 15.19 -2.89
C GLU A 203 -7.24 14.73 -1.43
N ALA A 204 -6.84 13.48 -1.12
CA ALA A 204 -7.08 12.86 0.19
C ALA A 204 -5.81 12.77 1.08
N TYR A 205 -4.71 13.41 0.70
CA TYR A 205 -3.51 13.60 1.55
C TYR A 205 -3.88 13.93 3.01
N GLY A 206 -3.25 13.25 3.97
CA GLY A 206 -3.52 13.46 5.40
C GLY A 206 -3.30 12.21 6.26
N VAL A 207 -3.61 12.32 7.55
CA VAL A 207 -3.38 11.27 8.55
C VAL A 207 -4.64 10.96 9.33
N GLU A 208 -4.85 9.69 9.64
CA GLU A 208 -5.87 9.26 10.59
C GLU A 208 -5.44 8.04 11.41
N ALA A 209 -6.13 7.77 12.51
CA ALA A 209 -5.95 6.58 13.34
C ALA A 209 -7.31 5.89 13.49
N VAL A 210 -7.41 4.69 12.93
CA VAL A 210 -8.63 3.89 12.87
C VAL A 210 -8.62 2.91 14.03
N THR A 211 -9.57 3.00 14.95
CA THR A 211 -9.83 1.91 15.91
C THR A 211 -10.74 0.88 15.24
N TRP A 212 -10.31 -0.38 15.23
CA TRP A 212 -11.08 -1.49 14.65
C TRP A 212 -12.02 -2.10 15.70
N ASP A 213 -13.31 -2.28 15.37
CA ASP A 213 -14.25 -2.98 16.25
C ASP A 213 -14.08 -4.50 16.10
N LEU A 214 -13.53 -5.10 17.14
CA LEU A 214 -13.39 -6.56 17.31
C LEU A 214 -14.48 -7.14 18.22
N SER A 215 -15.34 -6.31 18.80
CA SER A 215 -16.37 -6.71 19.78
C SER A 215 -17.70 -7.13 19.14
N SER A 216 -18.04 -6.58 17.97
CA SER A 216 -19.28 -6.89 17.23
C SER A 216 -19.23 -8.27 16.57
N PRO A 217 -19.96 -9.31 17.06
CA PRO A 217 -19.86 -10.66 16.48
C PRO A 217 -20.57 -10.80 15.13
N ASN A 218 -21.62 -10.00 14.89
CA ASN A 218 -22.47 -10.13 13.71
C ASN A 218 -22.11 -9.18 12.56
N LEU A 219 -21.15 -8.26 12.76
CA LEU A 219 -20.79 -7.22 11.79
C LEU A 219 -19.28 -7.24 11.54
N ARG A 220 -18.88 -7.75 10.37
CA ARG A 220 -17.49 -7.95 9.98
C ARG A 220 -16.81 -6.65 9.58
N TYR A 221 -15.50 -6.60 9.74
CA TYR A 221 -14.62 -5.54 9.20
C TYR A 221 -15.07 -4.12 9.56
N LYS A 222 -15.56 -3.93 10.78
CA LYS A 222 -16.18 -2.69 11.23
C LYS A 222 -15.18 -1.80 11.96
N GLU A 223 -15.23 -0.50 11.71
CA GLU A 223 -14.56 0.54 12.48
C GLU A 223 -15.35 0.85 13.77
N GLN A 224 -14.64 1.08 14.89
CA GLN A 224 -15.22 1.61 16.11
C GLN A 224 -15.22 3.15 16.11
N SER A 225 -14.11 3.75 15.65
CA SER A 225 -13.91 5.19 15.57
C SER A 225 -12.71 5.53 14.67
N VAL A 226 -12.65 6.78 14.22
CA VAL A 226 -11.51 7.31 13.45
C VAL A 226 -11.12 8.67 14.03
N ARG A 227 -9.82 8.86 14.33
CA ARG A 227 -9.22 10.15 14.73
C ARG A 227 -8.51 10.74 13.51
N ARG A 228 -8.70 12.01 13.16
CA ARG A 228 -8.17 12.62 11.92
C ARG A 228 -7.27 13.82 12.20
N TRP A 229 -6.25 13.99 11.37
CA TRP A 229 -5.35 15.14 11.36
C TRP A 229 -5.13 15.64 9.94
N GLU A 230 -5.21 16.96 9.79
CA GLU A 230 -4.88 17.71 8.59
C GLU A 230 -3.67 18.61 8.89
N ASP A 231 -2.95 19.08 7.87
CA ASP A 231 -1.81 19.97 8.06
C ASP A 231 -2.28 21.31 8.64
N PRO A 232 -1.90 21.69 9.88
CA PRO A 232 -2.47 22.84 10.57
C PRO A 232 -1.94 24.18 10.04
N ASP A 233 -0.84 24.17 9.29
CA ASP A 233 -0.27 25.37 8.67
C ASP A 233 0.18 25.06 7.22
N PRO A 234 -0.71 24.80 6.24
CA PRO A 234 -0.33 24.29 4.91
C PRO A 234 0.70 25.16 4.19
N ASP A 235 0.53 26.49 4.21
CA ASP A 235 1.44 27.47 3.59
C ASP A 235 2.78 27.66 4.35
N SER A 236 2.91 27.05 5.53
CA SER A 236 4.09 27.21 6.40
C SER A 236 5.17 26.17 6.15
N LYS A 237 6.41 26.56 6.40
CA LYS A 237 7.58 25.65 6.39
C LYS A 237 7.65 24.72 7.61
N LYS A 238 6.67 24.78 8.53
CA LYS A 238 6.53 23.80 9.63
C LYS A 238 6.24 22.40 9.06
N GLN A 239 6.94 21.41 9.61
CA GLN A 239 6.76 19.99 9.33
C GLN A 239 5.41 19.50 9.84
N PHE A 240 4.67 18.74 9.02
CA PHE A 240 3.46 18.04 9.45
C PHE A 240 3.87 16.77 10.23
N LEU A 241 3.94 16.91 11.55
CA LEU A 241 4.37 15.87 12.49
C LEU A 241 3.22 15.45 13.40
N ILE A 242 2.88 14.16 13.40
CA ILE A 242 1.95 13.54 14.34
C ILE A 242 2.75 12.66 15.30
N ASP A 243 2.69 12.93 16.61
CA ASP A 243 3.24 12.03 17.64
C ASP A 243 2.12 11.10 18.15
N LEU A 244 2.23 9.82 17.83
CA LEU A 244 1.35 8.76 18.34
C LEU A 244 2.13 7.75 19.20
N SER A 245 3.32 8.11 19.67
CA SER A 245 4.07 7.32 20.65
C SER A 245 3.45 7.45 22.04
N SER A 246 3.85 6.60 22.98
CA SER A 246 3.46 6.65 24.40
C SER A 246 3.69 8.02 25.05
N ARG A 247 4.64 8.83 24.53
CA ARG A 247 4.86 10.22 24.94
C ARG A 247 3.60 11.09 24.77
N ALA A 248 2.80 10.82 23.75
CA ALA A 248 1.58 11.54 23.42
C ALA A 248 0.38 11.18 24.33
N LYS A 249 0.55 10.26 25.29
CA LYS A 249 -0.44 9.87 26.31
C LYS A 249 -1.78 9.45 25.68
N SER A 250 -2.83 10.26 25.85
CA SER A 250 -4.17 10.00 25.31
C SER A 250 -4.25 10.07 23.78
N LEU A 251 -3.26 10.66 23.11
CA LEU A 251 -3.16 10.66 21.65
C LEU A 251 -2.37 9.46 21.10
N ALA A 252 -1.68 8.67 21.94
CA ALA A 252 -0.89 7.53 21.50
C ALA A 252 -1.71 6.52 20.69
N LEU A 253 -1.03 5.76 19.81
CA LEU A 253 -1.64 4.67 19.06
C LEU A 253 -1.85 3.46 19.97
N ARG A 254 -3.06 2.88 19.99
CA ARG A 254 -3.47 1.79 20.87
C ARG A 254 -2.92 0.41 20.45
N ASN A 255 -1.59 0.30 20.40
CA ASN A 255 -0.85 -0.90 19.98
C ASN A 255 0.24 -1.28 21.00
N ASP A 256 -0.11 -2.11 22.00
CA ASP A 256 0.61 -2.46 23.25
C ASP A 256 2.02 -3.10 23.14
N GLY A 257 2.55 -3.17 21.92
CA GLY A 257 3.78 -3.84 21.55
C GLY A 257 3.60 -5.27 21.00
N ALA A 258 2.36 -5.78 20.87
CA ALA A 258 2.08 -7.06 20.23
C ALA A 258 2.69 -7.15 18.81
N ILE A 259 3.39 -8.27 18.56
CA ILE A 259 4.15 -8.58 17.34
C ILE A 259 3.41 -9.53 16.38
N GLY A 260 2.36 -10.21 16.85
CA GLY A 260 1.78 -11.35 16.12
C GLY A 260 2.65 -12.61 16.17
N ASN A 261 2.02 -13.76 15.96
CA ASN A 261 2.70 -15.05 16.02
C ASN A 261 3.44 -15.34 14.72
N LEU A 262 4.78 -15.17 14.75
CA LEU A 262 5.68 -15.98 13.92
C LEU A 262 5.50 -17.45 14.33
N ILE A 263 4.73 -18.23 13.55
CA ILE A 263 4.39 -19.62 13.88
C ILE A 263 5.66 -20.49 13.87
N PRO A 264 6.08 -21.09 15.00
CA PRO A 264 7.16 -22.06 15.02
C PRO A 264 6.67 -23.41 14.45
N PRO A 265 7.50 -24.16 13.73
CA PRO A 265 7.04 -25.31 12.95
C PRO A 265 6.59 -26.48 13.83
N LYS A 266 5.38 -26.99 13.58
CA LYS A 266 4.96 -28.35 13.94
C LYS A 266 4.33 -29.05 12.74
N GLN A 267 4.50 -30.38 12.71
CA GLN A 267 4.40 -31.19 11.49
C GLN A 267 2.96 -31.37 10.98
N PRO A 268 2.76 -31.56 9.66
CA PRO A 268 1.45 -31.79 9.07
C PRO A 268 0.87 -33.16 9.47
N SER A 269 -0.24 -33.16 10.19
CA SER A 269 -1.08 -34.34 10.36
C SER A 269 -1.90 -34.58 9.08
N ARG A 270 -1.74 -35.77 8.48
CA ARG A 270 -2.54 -36.22 7.34
C ARG A 270 -3.97 -36.56 7.78
N ILE A 271 -4.98 -36.04 7.09
CA ILE A 271 -6.27 -36.72 6.89
C ILE A 271 -6.78 -36.43 5.46
N ARG A 272 -7.52 -37.40 4.93
CA ARG A 272 -7.94 -37.56 3.52
C ARG A 272 -8.99 -36.50 3.10
N GLY A 273 -8.97 -36.12 1.83
CA GLY A 273 -10.00 -35.26 1.22
C GLY A 273 -11.18 -36.02 0.61
N VAL A 274 -11.95 -35.29 -0.20
CA VAL A 274 -13.00 -35.78 -1.12
C VAL A 274 -12.93 -34.92 -2.38
N GLU A 275 -13.08 -35.53 -3.56
CA GLU A 275 -13.27 -34.85 -4.84
C GLU A 275 -14.77 -34.78 -5.17
N VAL A 276 -15.21 -33.71 -5.82
CA VAL A 276 -16.52 -33.65 -6.51
C VAL A 276 -16.34 -32.87 -7.81
N ASP A 277 -16.78 -33.46 -8.91
CA ASP A 277 -16.73 -32.92 -10.28
C ASP A 277 -18.09 -32.29 -10.68
N GLY A 278 -18.13 -31.45 -11.72
CA GLY A 278 -19.37 -30.84 -12.20
C GLY A 278 -19.21 -29.73 -13.24
N THR A 279 -19.47 -30.04 -14.51
CA THR A 279 -19.44 -29.13 -15.68
C THR A 279 -20.84 -28.89 -16.29
N VAL A 280 -21.19 -27.64 -16.64
CA VAL A 280 -22.23 -27.31 -17.65
C VAL A 280 -22.11 -25.87 -18.19
N ASP A 281 -22.66 -25.64 -19.39
CA ASP A 281 -22.54 -24.43 -20.24
C ASP A 281 -23.96 -24.04 -20.80
N ASP A 282 -24.24 -23.03 -21.66
CA ASP A 282 -23.45 -22.06 -22.45
C ASP A 282 -24.32 -20.82 -22.81
N ALA A 283 -23.73 -19.84 -23.53
CA ALA A 283 -24.32 -19.03 -24.61
C ALA A 283 -25.35 -17.90 -24.34
N SER A 284 -24.87 -16.64 -24.52
CA SER A 284 -25.48 -15.54 -25.34
C SER A 284 -26.89 -14.98 -24.97
N THR A 285 -27.40 -13.81 -25.42
CA THR A 285 -27.04 -12.74 -26.41
C THR A 285 -27.49 -11.38 -25.81
N ASP A 286 -26.73 -10.28 -25.87
CA ASP A 286 -26.66 -9.22 -26.92
C ASP A 286 -27.92 -8.36 -27.16
N GLN A 287 -27.82 -7.02 -26.94
CA GLN A 287 -28.17 -5.93 -27.91
C GLN A 287 -27.95 -4.50 -27.34
N GLN A 288 -28.20 -3.46 -28.16
CA GLN A 288 -27.66 -2.08 -28.04
C GLN A 288 -28.73 -0.98 -27.92
N ASP A 289 -28.39 0.21 -27.38
CA ASP A 289 -28.91 1.47 -27.98
C ASP A 289 -27.98 2.71 -27.94
N LYS A 290 -28.38 3.80 -28.62
CA LYS A 290 -27.61 5.05 -28.88
C LYS A 290 -28.43 6.29 -28.45
N SER A 291 -27.97 7.56 -28.40
CA SER A 291 -26.79 8.28 -28.91
C SER A 291 -26.37 9.37 -27.87
N ARG A 292 -25.82 10.59 -28.07
CA ARG A 292 -25.54 11.52 -29.20
C ARG A 292 -24.39 12.49 -28.80
N SER A 293 -24.07 13.55 -29.56
CA SER A 293 -22.79 14.30 -29.46
C SER A 293 -22.85 15.83 -29.57
N PHE A 294 -21.98 16.56 -28.84
CA PHE A 294 -21.46 17.93 -29.11
C PHE A 294 -20.17 18.17 -28.26
N PRO A 295 -19.34 19.21 -28.52
CA PRO A 295 -18.53 19.50 -29.71
C PRO A 295 -16.99 19.40 -29.41
N ASN A 296 -16.13 19.63 -30.42
CA ASN A 296 -14.69 19.30 -30.38
C ASN A 296 -13.74 20.34 -29.74
N VAL A 297 -12.67 19.81 -29.12
CA VAL A 297 -11.38 20.44 -28.80
C VAL A 297 -10.29 19.42 -29.23
N PRO A 298 -9.13 19.81 -29.81
CA PRO A 298 -8.28 18.87 -30.55
C PRO A 298 -7.77 17.67 -29.73
N PRO A 299 -7.74 16.45 -30.34
CA PRO A 299 -7.47 15.21 -29.62
C PRO A 299 -5.96 14.94 -29.38
N PRO A 300 -5.62 14.05 -28.42
CA PRO A 300 -4.32 13.38 -28.39
C PRO A 300 -4.09 12.52 -29.65
N PRO A 301 -2.85 12.08 -29.94
CA PRO A 301 -2.55 11.24 -31.10
C PRO A 301 -3.42 9.97 -31.14
N THR A 302 -3.89 9.61 -32.32
CA THR A 302 -5.04 8.70 -32.49
C THR A 302 -4.72 7.20 -32.41
N PRO A 303 -5.72 6.37 -32.02
CA PRO A 303 -5.66 4.89 -32.01
C PRO A 303 -5.28 4.25 -33.37
N PRO A 304 -4.91 2.94 -33.44
CA PRO A 304 -5.33 1.82 -32.58
C PRO A 304 -4.61 1.69 -31.23
N PHE A 305 -5.33 2.15 -30.20
CA PHE A 305 -5.21 1.68 -28.82
C PHE A 305 -6.29 0.60 -28.61
N PRO A 306 -6.06 -0.44 -27.78
CA PRO A 306 -7.06 -1.48 -27.50
C PRO A 306 -8.23 -0.94 -26.66
N ASP A 307 -9.32 -1.72 -26.54
CA ASP A 307 -10.38 -1.46 -25.57
C ASP A 307 -9.82 -1.60 -24.14
N PHE A 308 -9.45 -0.48 -23.54
CA PHE A 308 -8.76 -0.43 -22.25
C PHE A 308 -9.58 -0.96 -21.06
N LYS A 309 -10.89 -1.16 -21.19
CA LYS A 309 -11.67 -1.87 -20.17
C LYS A 309 -11.44 -3.39 -20.22
N LYS A 310 -11.05 -3.90 -21.39
CA LYS A 310 -10.72 -5.31 -21.69
C LYS A 310 -9.22 -5.58 -21.83
N ALA A 311 -8.37 -4.59 -21.54
CA ALA A 311 -6.92 -4.79 -21.53
C ALA A 311 -6.57 -5.83 -20.45
N GLU A 312 -6.11 -7.01 -20.87
CA GLU A 312 -5.56 -8.02 -19.97
C GLU A 312 -4.51 -7.38 -19.06
N ARG A 313 -4.67 -7.60 -17.76
CA ARG A 313 -3.70 -7.21 -16.74
C ARG A 313 -3.10 -8.49 -16.20
N PRO A 314 -1.86 -8.85 -16.60
CA PRO A 314 -1.17 -9.97 -16.00
C PRO A 314 -0.79 -9.59 -14.58
N ILE A 315 -1.69 -9.86 -13.62
CA ILE A 315 -1.25 -10.08 -12.25
C ILE A 315 -0.25 -11.24 -12.34
N PRO A 316 1.01 -11.08 -11.86
CA PRO A 316 1.97 -12.16 -11.87
C PRO A 316 1.35 -13.40 -11.25
N SER A 317 1.33 -14.50 -12.01
CA SER A 317 1.07 -15.82 -11.46
C SER A 317 2.00 -15.99 -10.27
N THR A 318 1.43 -16.33 -9.11
CA THR A 318 2.11 -16.40 -7.81
C THR A 318 3.52 -16.93 -7.97
N PRO A 319 4.57 -16.18 -7.56
CA PRO A 319 5.92 -16.73 -7.52
C PRO A 319 5.93 -18.02 -6.71
N ASP A 320 6.79 -18.97 -7.06
CA ASP A 320 6.93 -20.28 -6.40
C ASP A 320 7.57 -20.18 -4.98
N PHE A 321 7.02 -19.30 -4.14
CA PHE A 321 7.16 -19.42 -2.71
C PHE A 321 6.55 -20.76 -2.28
N PRO A 322 7.29 -21.60 -1.53
CA PRO A 322 6.74 -22.86 -1.02
C PRO A 322 5.47 -22.53 -0.23
N SER A 323 4.39 -23.29 -0.46
CA SER A 323 3.02 -22.86 -0.12
C SER A 323 2.74 -22.79 1.38
N ILE A 324 3.24 -21.72 2.01
CA ILE A 324 2.71 -21.17 3.23
C ILE A 324 1.31 -20.68 2.88
N LYS A 325 0.34 -21.58 3.01
CA LYS A 325 -1.07 -21.25 3.13
C LYS A 325 -1.25 -20.44 4.40
N HIS A 326 -0.89 -19.16 4.35
CA HIS A 326 -1.47 -18.16 5.23
C HIS A 326 -2.97 -18.27 5.01
N LEU A 327 -3.68 -18.83 5.98
CA LEU A 327 -5.12 -19.04 5.89
C LEU A 327 -5.76 -17.66 5.92
N GLY A 328 -6.10 -17.15 4.74
CA GLY A 328 -6.71 -15.84 4.55
C GLY A 328 -7.94 -15.72 5.44
N THR A 329 -7.81 -14.93 6.49
CA THR A 329 -8.72 -14.93 7.63
C THR A 329 -10.09 -14.38 7.24
N ARG A 330 -11.12 -15.22 7.31
CA ARG A 330 -12.46 -15.00 6.74
C ARG A 330 -13.59 -15.27 7.75
N GLY A 331 -13.29 -15.30 9.05
CA GLY A 331 -14.27 -15.47 10.13
C GLY A 331 -15.11 -14.22 10.47
N GLN A 332 -15.70 -14.23 11.67
CA GLN A 332 -16.47 -13.11 12.23
C GLN A 332 -15.65 -12.31 13.25
N GLY A 333 -16.20 -11.19 13.72
CA GLY A 333 -15.71 -10.48 14.90
C GLY A 333 -15.97 -11.24 16.21
N GLY A 334 -15.39 -10.73 17.30
CA GLY A 334 -15.38 -11.32 18.63
C GLY A 334 -13.97 -11.25 19.23
N ALA A 335 -13.86 -11.42 20.55
CA ALA A 335 -12.55 -11.67 21.19
C ALA A 335 -12.00 -13.05 20.77
N ALA A 336 -10.68 -13.23 20.77
CA ALA A 336 -10.00 -14.44 20.30
C ALA A 336 -10.42 -15.74 21.04
N SER A 337 -10.93 -15.61 22.27
CA SER A 337 -11.50 -16.70 23.05
C SER A 337 -12.85 -17.21 22.53
N SER A 338 -13.52 -16.47 21.65
CA SER A 338 -14.80 -16.86 21.04
C SER A 338 -14.58 -17.89 19.92
N PRO A 339 -15.30 -19.02 19.90
CA PRO A 339 -15.25 -20.00 18.81
C PRO A 339 -15.96 -19.51 17.53
N ARG A 340 -16.56 -18.32 17.53
CA ARG A 340 -17.10 -17.65 16.34
C ARG A 340 -16.14 -16.61 15.76
N SER A 341 -15.19 -16.14 16.56
CA SER A 341 -14.16 -15.21 16.10
C SER A 341 -13.15 -15.90 15.20
N ASP A 342 -12.50 -15.14 14.32
CA ASP A 342 -11.35 -15.65 13.59
C ASP A 342 -10.12 -15.72 14.50
N GLN A 343 -9.92 -16.86 15.18
CA GLN A 343 -8.90 -17.02 16.22
C GLN A 343 -7.47 -16.85 15.68
N GLU A 344 -7.22 -17.19 14.41
CA GLU A 344 -5.94 -16.95 13.73
C GLU A 344 -5.76 -15.46 13.38
N ALA A 345 -6.85 -14.73 13.09
CA ALA A 345 -6.83 -13.28 12.91
C ALA A 345 -6.62 -12.46 14.20
N LEU A 346 -6.70 -13.09 15.38
CA LEU A 346 -6.73 -12.37 16.65
C LEU A 346 -5.64 -12.83 17.63
N SER A 347 -5.28 -14.12 17.64
CA SER A 347 -4.23 -14.66 18.50
C SER A 347 -2.90 -13.92 18.34
N GLY A 348 -2.33 -13.46 19.46
CA GLY A 348 -1.10 -12.65 19.49
C GLY A 348 -1.24 -11.22 18.94
N ARG A 349 -2.45 -10.76 18.56
CA ARG A 349 -2.71 -9.45 17.93
C ARG A 349 -3.95 -8.72 18.44
N GLU A 350 -4.61 -9.17 19.50
CA GLU A 350 -5.67 -8.40 20.18
C GLU A 350 -5.14 -7.05 20.73
N GLY A 351 -3.87 -7.03 21.16
CA GLY A 351 -3.16 -5.82 21.59
C GLY A 351 -2.85 -4.80 20.48
N ARG A 352 -3.07 -5.15 19.19
CA ARG A 352 -3.05 -4.22 18.06
C ARG A 352 -4.49 -3.75 17.76
N ALA A 353 -4.95 -2.66 18.41
CA ALA A 353 -6.33 -2.19 18.32
C ALA A 353 -6.54 -1.02 17.32
N GLU A 354 -5.47 -0.30 16.95
CA GLU A 354 -5.53 0.82 16.01
C GLU A 354 -4.54 0.70 14.86
N THR A 355 -4.89 1.25 13.71
CA THR A 355 -3.96 1.46 12.59
C THR A 355 -3.83 2.95 12.31
N CYS A 356 -2.60 3.48 12.31
CA CYS A 356 -2.32 4.79 11.74
C CYS A 356 -2.36 4.66 10.21
N VAL A 357 -3.20 5.44 9.55
CA VAL A 357 -3.35 5.51 8.10
C VAL A 357 -2.78 6.84 7.63
N VAL A 358 -1.93 6.81 6.60
CA VAL A 358 -1.32 7.99 6.00
C VAL A 358 -1.47 7.92 4.48
N ASN A 359 -2.26 8.83 3.90
CA ASN A 359 -2.14 9.16 2.49
C ASN A 359 -1.07 10.24 2.36
N ALA A 360 0.05 9.87 1.75
CA ALA A 360 1.28 10.63 1.72
C ALA A 360 1.55 11.29 0.36
N ALA A 361 0.54 11.39 -0.52
CA ALA A 361 0.66 11.97 -1.84
C ALA A 361 1.30 13.38 -1.79
N TYR A 362 2.44 13.56 -2.44
CA TYR A 362 3.20 14.81 -2.44
C TYR A 362 2.67 15.81 -3.47
N MET A 363 2.27 15.33 -4.65
CA MET A 363 1.49 16.11 -5.59
C MET A 363 0.11 16.40 -4.99
N GLY A 364 -0.28 17.69 -4.95
CA GLY A 364 -1.57 18.16 -4.43
C GLY A 364 -2.49 18.73 -5.52
N SER A 365 -2.24 18.39 -6.78
CA SER A 365 -3.02 18.84 -7.93
C SER A 365 -2.89 17.87 -9.10
N ASN A 366 -4.00 17.35 -9.59
CA ASN A 366 -4.04 16.43 -10.72
C ASN A 366 -3.71 17.12 -12.06
N TRP A 367 -3.17 16.36 -13.02
CA TRP A 367 -2.91 16.83 -14.40
C TRP A 367 -4.23 17.27 -15.07
N PRO A 368 -4.28 18.36 -15.87
CA PRO A 368 -3.17 19.19 -16.36
C PRO A 368 -2.78 20.36 -15.43
N HIS A 369 -2.99 20.23 -14.12
CA HIS A 369 -2.62 21.24 -13.12
C HIS A 369 -3.22 22.62 -13.41
N LYS A 370 -4.55 22.67 -13.61
CA LYS A 370 -5.27 23.94 -13.82
C LYS A 370 -5.10 24.84 -12.58
N GLY A 371 -4.40 25.96 -12.74
CA GLY A 371 -3.99 26.84 -11.63
C GLY A 371 -2.57 26.61 -11.11
N GLY A 372 -1.75 25.78 -11.79
CA GLY A 372 -0.37 25.47 -11.42
C GLY A 372 -0.24 24.18 -10.60
N LYS A 373 0.99 23.68 -10.46
CA LYS A 373 1.29 22.55 -9.58
C LYS A 373 1.20 22.97 -8.12
N LYS A 374 0.42 22.23 -7.33
CA LYS A 374 0.41 22.31 -5.87
C LYS A 374 1.13 21.11 -5.27
N PHE A 375 1.74 21.30 -4.11
CA PHE A 375 2.45 20.26 -3.39
C PHE A 375 2.05 20.26 -1.92
N HIS A 376 1.87 19.07 -1.37
CA HIS A 376 1.70 18.83 0.05
C HIS A 376 3.09 18.70 0.73
N LYS A 377 3.15 18.35 2.01
CA LYS A 377 4.42 18.14 2.73
C LYS A 377 4.70 16.64 2.90
N PRO A 378 5.96 16.22 3.09
CA PRO A 378 6.24 14.89 3.61
C PRO A 378 5.61 14.77 5.02
N VAL A 379 4.74 13.78 5.20
CA VAL A 379 4.11 13.48 6.49
C VAL A 379 5.14 12.85 7.40
N VAL A 380 5.12 13.15 8.70
CA VAL A 380 5.98 12.47 9.67
C VAL A 380 5.17 11.94 10.84
N VAL A 381 5.39 10.68 11.19
CA VAL A 381 4.74 10.01 12.31
C VAL A 381 5.79 9.47 13.28
N ASP A 382 5.69 9.82 14.55
CA ASP A 382 6.44 9.15 15.62
C ASP A 382 5.59 7.98 16.16
N LEU A 383 6.10 6.75 16.04
CA LEU A 383 5.43 5.52 16.49
C LEU A 383 6.30 4.71 17.44
N ASP A 384 5.68 4.05 18.42
CA ASP A 384 6.35 3.05 19.26
C ASP A 384 6.38 1.68 18.57
N LEU A 385 7.58 1.28 18.15
CA LEU A 385 7.86 -0.03 17.56
C LEU A 385 8.44 -0.98 18.63
N PRO A 386 8.15 -2.29 18.59
CA PRO A 386 8.77 -3.27 19.48
C PRO A 386 10.30 -3.26 19.38
N VAL A 387 10.99 -3.53 20.49
CA VAL A 387 12.44 -3.74 20.52
C VAL A 387 12.82 -5.01 21.27
N VAL A 388 13.92 -5.61 20.84
CA VAL A 388 14.61 -6.70 21.54
C VAL A 388 16.05 -6.27 21.87
N ASN A 389 16.61 -6.82 22.95
CA ASN A 389 18.05 -6.75 23.19
C ASN A 389 18.75 -7.75 22.26
N GLU A 390 19.78 -7.29 21.57
CA GLU A 390 20.76 -8.20 20.96
C GLU A 390 21.85 -8.51 22.01
N LYS A 391 22.06 -9.80 22.28
CA LYS A 391 23.06 -10.34 23.22
C LYS A 391 23.83 -11.46 22.54
#